data_AF-A0A800INC6-F1
#
_entry.id   AF-A0A800INC6-F1
#
_cell.length_a   1.000
_cell.length_b   1.000
_cell.length_c   1.000
_cell.angle_alpha   90.00
_cell.angle_beta   90.00
_cell.angle_gamma   90.00
#
_symmetry.space_group_name_H-M   'P 1'
#
loop_
_entity.id
_entity.type
_entity.pdbx_description
1 polymer ?
#
loop_
_entity_poly.entity_id
_entity_poly.type
_entity_poly.pdbx_seq_one_letter_code
_entity_poly.pdbx_strand_id
1 'polypeptide(L)'
;MSSPAQQAADELRWWLRLPPTNLIIRQDHIRFRHAIYLIIHQAASVLYDANNLPDAMYFPSKLSGAQLAFDALTRGPFHAGTRLWELASTADEALTWQRASALITDVLAITEMGHAEPSGTAHETASEYSPKQMFSRAEALAVRLHSLVGIEAVALGGSLARGTADTQSDIDIHVFCAVIPSGNVRRNLIASWPDVQQSPRIEPACDTVWMDGIMVHLRYWHSEEVDRMFALYPALPSNMLLAEELQIGKSLFDPKGRIRLWQQMIEQPPRALVETMMVQARRRLSSFRTHWHKACSLHDPVHQYCLINQAVHDWLVALYIRNGRFMSTPRWTHRDMADLSFTPDDLDNRLVDLVDAIEEAGEANMRFGHLEALWEELSNL
;
A
#
# COMPACT_ATOMS: atom_id res chain seq x y z
N MET A 1 9.20 3.87 -19.70
CA MET A 1 8.60 3.30 -18.48
C MET A 1 9.75 2.89 -17.57
N SER A 2 9.68 3.15 -16.27
CA SER A 2 10.69 2.69 -15.30
C SER A 2 10.71 1.15 -15.26
N SER A 3 11.88 0.55 -15.05
CA SER A 3 11.97 -0.89 -14.80
C SER A 3 11.32 -1.24 -13.44
N PRO A 4 10.84 -2.48 -13.23
CA PRO A 4 10.33 -2.92 -11.93
C PRO A 4 11.32 -2.69 -10.78
N ALA A 5 12.61 -2.92 -11.01
CA ALA A 5 13.67 -2.66 -10.03
C ALA A 5 13.83 -1.17 -9.70
N GLN A 6 13.71 -0.29 -10.69
CA GLN A 6 13.72 1.16 -10.44
C GLN A 6 12.50 1.58 -9.60
N GLN A 7 11.31 1.03 -9.90
CA GLN A 7 10.11 1.28 -9.10
C GLN A 7 10.31 0.81 -7.65
N ALA A 8 10.84 -0.40 -7.47
CA ALA A 8 11.17 -0.93 -6.15
C ALA A 8 12.18 -0.04 -5.41
N ALA A 9 13.23 0.45 -6.07
CA ALA A 9 14.19 1.38 -5.47
C ALA A 9 13.54 2.72 -5.08
N ASP A 10 12.61 3.24 -5.89
CA ASP A 10 11.90 4.47 -5.58
C ASP A 10 10.95 4.31 -4.38
N GLU A 11 10.30 3.14 -4.24
CA GLU A 11 9.51 2.78 -3.05
C GLU A 11 10.39 2.59 -1.81
N LEU A 12 11.57 1.99 -1.96
CA LEU A 12 12.55 1.88 -0.87
C LEU A 12 12.99 3.26 -0.36
N ARG A 13 13.29 4.20 -1.28
CA ARG A 13 13.57 5.60 -0.91
C ARG A 13 12.37 6.23 -0.21
N TRP A 14 11.15 5.85 -0.57
CA TRP A 14 9.94 6.36 0.05
C TRP A 14 9.82 5.93 1.51
N TRP A 15 10.07 4.67 1.83
CA TRP A 15 10.08 4.18 3.22
C TRP A 15 11.09 4.92 4.11
N LEU A 16 12.27 5.28 3.59
CA LEU A 16 13.24 6.07 4.35
C LEU A 16 12.75 7.51 4.62
N ARG A 17 11.98 8.09 3.70
CA ARG A 17 11.43 9.44 3.84
C ARG A 17 10.22 9.49 4.75
N LEU A 18 9.34 8.50 4.63
CA LEU A 18 8.18 8.30 5.50
C LEU A 18 8.29 6.93 6.20
N PRO A 19 9.07 6.86 7.27
CA PRO A 19 9.16 5.66 8.09
C PRO A 19 7.77 5.20 8.56
N PRO A 20 7.49 3.89 8.59
CA PRO A 20 6.26 3.34 9.15
C PRO A 20 6.22 3.42 10.69
N THR A 21 7.04 4.26 11.33
CA THR A 21 7.08 4.43 12.79
C THR A 21 5.79 5.01 13.34
N ASN A 22 5.04 5.77 12.54
CA ASN A 22 3.69 6.21 12.88
C ASN A 22 2.72 5.04 13.06
N LEU A 23 2.93 3.91 12.39
CA LEU A 23 2.11 2.71 12.55
C LEU A 23 2.33 2.07 13.92
N ILE A 24 3.59 2.03 14.39
CA ILE A 24 3.96 1.58 15.74
C ILE A 24 3.27 2.45 16.79
N ILE A 25 3.34 3.78 16.64
CA ILE A 25 2.70 4.74 17.55
C ILE A 25 1.18 4.54 17.58
N ARG A 26 0.57 4.23 16.43
CA ARG A 26 -0.87 3.97 16.28
C ARG A 26 -1.28 2.55 16.69
N GLN A 27 -0.34 1.68 17.05
CA GLN A 27 -0.58 0.25 17.31
C GLN A 27 -1.22 -0.48 16.11
N ASP A 28 -0.92 -0.05 14.88
CA ASP A 28 -1.44 -0.63 13.64
C ASP A 28 -0.54 -1.80 13.17
N HIS A 29 -0.50 -2.85 13.99
CA HIS A 29 0.43 -3.99 13.85
C HIS A 29 0.32 -4.68 12.48
N ILE A 30 -0.90 -4.96 12.04
CA ILE A 30 -1.17 -5.63 10.75
C ILE A 30 -0.57 -4.82 9.60
N ARG A 31 -0.76 -3.50 9.61
CA ARG A 31 -0.23 -2.62 8.56
C ARG A 31 1.29 -2.47 8.66
N PHE A 32 1.85 -2.44 9.86
CA PHE A 32 3.29 -2.42 10.06
C PHE A 32 3.95 -3.68 9.48
N ARG A 33 3.43 -4.86 9.81
CA ARG A 33 3.91 -6.14 9.25
C ARG A 33 3.75 -6.21 7.73
N HIS A 34 2.61 -5.74 7.21
CA HIS A 34 2.43 -5.64 5.77
C HIS A 34 3.45 -4.69 5.10
N ALA A 35 3.84 -3.58 5.75
CA ALA A 35 4.88 -2.70 5.24
C ALA A 35 6.26 -3.40 5.19
N ILE A 36 6.62 -4.17 6.22
CA ILE A 36 7.85 -4.98 6.22
C ILE A 36 7.83 -6.02 5.10
N TYR A 37 6.69 -6.67 4.86
CA TYR A 37 6.48 -7.57 3.73
C TYR A 37 6.80 -6.89 2.39
N LEU A 38 6.29 -5.67 2.17
CA LEU A 38 6.57 -4.89 0.95
C LEU A 38 8.06 -4.54 0.84
N ILE A 39 8.69 -4.10 1.93
CA ILE A 39 10.12 -3.77 1.98
C ILE A 39 10.98 -4.98 1.59
N ILE A 40 10.67 -6.18 2.10
CA ILE A 40 11.37 -7.42 1.76
C ILE A 40 11.31 -7.67 0.24
N HIS A 41 10.11 -7.56 -0.36
CA HIS A 41 9.93 -7.76 -1.80
C HIS A 41 10.66 -6.71 -2.64
N GLN A 42 10.62 -5.44 -2.22
CA GLN A 42 11.27 -4.35 -2.94
C GLN A 42 12.79 -4.49 -2.88
N ALA A 43 13.36 -4.79 -1.71
CA ALA A 43 14.78 -5.09 -1.54
C ALA A 43 15.20 -6.29 -2.40
N ALA A 44 14.43 -7.38 -2.37
CA ALA A 44 14.68 -8.56 -3.19
C ALA A 44 14.71 -8.24 -4.70
N SER A 45 13.75 -7.42 -5.16
CA SER A 45 13.63 -7.02 -6.58
C SER A 45 14.85 -6.22 -7.04
N VAL A 46 15.29 -5.24 -6.24
CA VAL A 46 16.49 -4.45 -6.53
C VAL A 46 17.74 -5.33 -6.56
N LEU A 47 17.88 -6.25 -5.60
CA LEU A 47 19.03 -7.13 -5.52
C LEU A 47 19.09 -8.14 -6.68
N TYR A 48 17.96 -8.68 -7.11
CA TYR A 48 17.92 -9.57 -8.28
C TYR A 48 18.33 -8.85 -9.56
N ASP A 49 17.80 -7.66 -9.79
CA ASP A 49 18.16 -6.84 -10.95
C ASP A 49 19.66 -6.49 -10.94
N ALA A 50 20.21 -6.09 -9.78
CA ALA A 50 21.64 -5.81 -9.63
C ALA A 50 22.54 -7.03 -9.99
N ASN A 51 22.01 -8.25 -9.90
CA ASN A 51 22.71 -9.50 -10.23
C ASN A 51 22.27 -10.12 -11.56
N ASN A 52 21.46 -9.43 -12.38
CA ASN A 52 20.88 -9.94 -13.63
C ASN A 52 20.08 -11.24 -13.44
N LEU A 53 19.47 -11.41 -12.27
CA LEU A 53 18.59 -12.53 -11.99
C LEU A 53 17.17 -12.22 -12.49
N PRO A 54 16.40 -13.24 -12.92
CA PRO A 54 15.01 -13.03 -13.30
C PRO A 54 14.24 -12.44 -12.12
N ASP A 55 13.44 -11.41 -12.41
CA ASP A 55 12.75 -10.57 -11.42
C ASP A 55 12.08 -11.37 -10.29
N ALA A 56 12.22 -10.88 -9.06
CA ALA A 56 11.49 -11.36 -7.88
C ALA A 56 10.06 -10.81 -7.90
N MET A 57 9.39 -10.85 -9.04
CA MET A 57 8.15 -10.09 -9.23
C MET A 57 7.04 -10.64 -8.34
N TYR A 58 6.64 -9.84 -7.33
CA TYR A 58 5.42 -9.85 -6.49
C TYR A 58 4.84 -11.18 -5.99
N PHE A 59 5.54 -12.30 -6.17
CA PHE A 59 5.06 -13.62 -5.77
C PHE A 59 5.96 -14.17 -4.67
N PRO A 60 5.42 -14.39 -3.45
CA PRO A 60 6.18 -14.95 -2.33
C PRO A 60 6.95 -16.22 -2.68
N SER A 61 6.41 -17.03 -3.60
CA SER A 61 7.03 -18.27 -4.10
C SER A 61 8.47 -18.14 -4.63
N LYS A 62 8.88 -16.93 -5.03
CA LYS A 62 10.22 -16.64 -5.57
C LYS A 62 11.27 -16.40 -4.47
N LEU A 63 10.84 -16.23 -3.22
CA LEU A 63 11.72 -16.03 -2.06
C LEU A 63 12.05 -17.34 -1.34
N SER A 64 11.77 -18.50 -1.95
CA SER A 64 12.17 -19.80 -1.39
C SER A 64 13.70 -19.91 -1.31
N GLY A 65 14.20 -20.21 -0.11
CA GLY A 65 15.62 -20.26 0.20
C GLY A 65 16.28 -18.87 0.25
N ALA A 66 15.50 -17.81 0.52
CA ALA A 66 15.97 -16.43 0.42
C ALA A 66 17.27 -16.19 1.21
N GLN A 67 17.38 -16.68 2.45
CA GLN A 67 18.57 -16.43 3.26
C GLN A 67 19.87 -16.82 2.54
N LEU A 68 19.97 -18.08 2.11
CA LEU A 68 21.17 -18.57 1.41
C LEU A 68 21.33 -17.94 0.03
N ALA A 69 20.22 -17.75 -0.70
CA ALA A 69 20.26 -17.20 -2.05
C ALA A 69 20.76 -15.74 -2.06
N PHE A 70 20.28 -14.91 -1.15
CA PHE A 70 20.66 -13.50 -1.06
C PHE A 70 22.03 -13.29 -0.40
N ASP A 71 22.43 -14.14 0.55
CA ASP A 71 23.78 -14.11 1.13
C ASP A 71 24.88 -14.51 0.12
N ALA A 72 24.52 -15.29 -0.91
CA ALA A 72 25.43 -15.74 -1.96
C ALA A 72 25.50 -14.78 -3.17
N LEU A 73 24.77 -13.66 -3.17
CA LEU A 73 24.79 -12.71 -4.29
C LEU A 73 26.16 -12.08 -4.46
N THR A 74 26.58 -11.92 -5.73
CA THR A 74 27.84 -11.24 -6.05
C THR A 74 27.76 -9.74 -5.79
N ARG A 75 26.59 -9.14 -6.01
CA ARG A 75 26.32 -7.71 -5.76
C ARG A 75 25.19 -7.59 -4.75
N GLY A 76 25.53 -7.33 -3.50
CA GLY A 76 24.54 -7.23 -2.42
C GLY A 76 25.17 -6.65 -1.15
N PRO A 77 24.36 -6.13 -0.21
CA PRO A 77 24.83 -5.84 1.13
C PRO A 77 25.40 -7.12 1.75
N PHE A 78 26.36 -6.96 2.64
CA PHE A 78 26.89 -8.08 3.41
C PHE A 78 25.74 -8.77 4.16
N HIS A 79 25.64 -10.09 4.01
CA HIS A 79 24.59 -10.91 4.61
C HIS A 79 23.15 -10.44 4.33
N ALA A 80 22.88 -10.03 3.07
CA ALA A 80 21.56 -9.54 2.67
C ALA A 80 20.41 -10.51 2.99
N GLY A 81 20.60 -11.81 2.76
CA GLY A 81 19.59 -12.82 3.05
C GLY A 81 19.37 -13.05 4.54
N THR A 82 20.45 -13.05 5.33
CA THR A 82 20.33 -13.10 6.80
C THR A 82 19.63 -11.84 7.36
N ARG A 83 19.85 -10.67 6.76
CA ARG A 83 19.12 -9.45 7.16
C ARG A 83 17.63 -9.52 6.80
N LEU A 84 17.27 -10.07 5.65
CA LEU A 84 15.86 -10.34 5.31
C LEU A 84 15.23 -11.32 6.31
N TRP A 85 15.97 -12.37 6.70
CA TRP A 85 15.57 -13.32 7.72
C TRP A 85 15.30 -12.63 9.07
N GLU A 86 16.17 -11.69 9.47
CA GLU A 86 15.97 -10.92 10.69
C GLU A 86 14.69 -10.08 10.62
N LEU A 87 14.37 -9.46 9.48
CA LEU A 87 13.12 -8.70 9.33
C LEU A 87 11.87 -9.57 9.52
N ALA A 88 11.91 -10.80 8.99
CA ALA A 88 10.80 -11.74 9.10
C ALA A 88 10.64 -12.37 10.49
N SER A 89 11.71 -12.38 11.29
CA SER A 89 11.79 -13.15 12.55
C SER A 89 11.91 -12.26 13.80
N THR A 90 11.84 -10.94 13.66
CA THR A 90 11.94 -10.00 14.80
C THR A 90 10.55 -9.52 15.24
N ALA A 91 10.15 -9.88 16.47
CA ALA A 91 8.89 -9.43 17.05
C ALA A 91 8.88 -7.93 17.37
N ASP A 92 9.97 -7.37 17.90
CA ASP A 92 10.06 -5.94 18.23
C ASP A 92 9.98 -5.05 16.97
N GLU A 93 8.91 -4.26 16.86
CA GLU A 93 8.65 -3.43 15.67
C GLU A 93 9.69 -2.31 15.49
N ALA A 94 10.16 -1.71 16.59
CA ALA A 94 11.13 -0.62 16.53
C ALA A 94 12.50 -1.13 16.05
N LEU A 95 12.93 -2.28 16.57
CA LEU A 95 14.14 -2.97 16.13
C LEU A 95 13.99 -3.48 14.69
N THR A 96 12.82 -4.00 14.33
CA THR A 96 12.52 -4.43 12.95
C THR A 96 12.68 -3.27 11.98
N TRP A 97 12.13 -2.08 12.32
CA TRP A 97 12.30 -0.89 11.49
C TRP A 97 13.76 -0.41 11.44
N GLN A 98 14.48 -0.43 12.56
CA GLN A 98 15.90 -0.09 12.58
C GLN A 98 16.72 -0.98 11.62
N ARG A 99 16.45 -2.29 11.62
CA ARG A 99 17.08 -3.25 10.69
C ARG A 99 16.64 -3.02 9.25
N ALA A 100 15.35 -2.75 9.02
CA ALA A 100 14.81 -2.49 7.70
C ALA A 100 15.45 -1.24 7.09
N SER A 101 15.44 -0.11 7.79
CA SER A 101 16.04 1.15 7.31
C SER A 101 17.54 1.01 7.00
N ALA A 102 18.29 0.26 7.81
CA ALA A 102 19.69 -0.06 7.51
C ALA A 102 19.82 -0.90 6.22
N LEU A 103 18.98 -1.94 6.05
CA LEU A 103 19.00 -2.77 4.84
C LEU A 103 18.66 -1.95 3.60
N ILE A 104 17.63 -1.13 3.68
CA ILE A 104 17.19 -0.26 2.58
C ILE A 104 18.34 0.65 2.14
N THR A 105 19.02 1.29 3.10
CA THR A 105 20.15 2.19 2.81
C THR A 105 21.25 1.46 2.03
N ASP A 106 21.64 0.25 2.48
CA ASP A 106 22.69 -0.52 1.83
C ASP A 106 22.27 -1.07 0.46
N VAL A 107 21.00 -1.45 0.29
CA VAL A 107 20.44 -1.88 -0.99
C VAL A 107 20.45 -0.72 -1.99
N LEU A 108 20.04 0.47 -1.58
CA LEU A 108 20.02 1.66 -2.44
C LEU A 108 21.43 2.11 -2.84
N ALA A 109 22.42 1.99 -1.95
CA ALA A 109 23.81 2.31 -2.26
C ALA A 109 24.36 1.50 -3.45
N ILE A 110 23.86 0.28 -3.67
CA ILE A 110 24.25 -0.56 -4.83
C ILE A 110 23.72 0.00 -6.14
N THR A 111 22.52 0.60 -6.12
CA THR A 111 21.91 1.24 -7.30
C THR A 111 22.54 2.61 -7.60
N GLU A 112 22.96 3.34 -6.56
CA GLU A 112 23.50 4.70 -6.67
C GLU A 112 24.98 4.74 -7.04
N MET A 113 25.68 3.61 -7.08
CA MET A 113 26.95 3.47 -7.80
C MET A 113 26.84 3.77 -9.32
N GLY A 114 25.63 4.00 -9.85
CA GLY A 114 25.36 4.42 -11.23
C GLY A 114 24.88 5.86 -11.45
N HIS A 115 24.12 6.48 -10.53
CA HIS A 115 23.61 7.85 -10.70
C HIS A 115 23.31 8.50 -9.35
N ALA A 116 24.06 9.56 -9.03
CA ALA A 116 23.84 10.38 -7.85
C ALA A 116 22.96 11.59 -8.19
N GLU A 117 21.92 11.83 -7.37
CA GLU A 117 21.56 13.18 -6.94
C GLU A 117 21.08 13.17 -5.48
N PRO A 118 21.25 14.29 -4.76
CA PRO A 118 21.35 14.30 -3.31
C PRO A 118 19.99 14.20 -2.62
N SER A 119 19.98 13.45 -1.52
CA SER A 119 18.93 13.44 -0.52
C SER A 119 18.73 14.81 0.11
N GLY A 120 17.61 15.46 -0.18
CA GLY A 120 17.08 16.55 0.64
C GLY A 120 16.56 15.99 1.96
N THR A 121 17.38 16.08 3.01
CA THR A 121 16.97 15.86 4.40
C THR A 121 16.40 17.17 4.94
N ALA A 122 15.08 17.27 4.98
CA ALA A 122 14.41 18.23 5.84
C ALA A 122 13.16 17.55 6.41
N HIS A 123 13.33 16.89 7.55
CA HIS A 123 12.21 16.63 8.45
C HIS A 123 11.78 17.98 9.01
N GLU A 124 10.85 18.65 8.32
CA GLU A 124 10.13 19.77 8.88
C GLU A 124 9.05 19.23 9.81
N THR A 125 9.03 19.77 11.02
CA THR A 125 8.07 19.44 12.09
C THR A 125 6.65 19.45 11.52
N ALA A 126 6.01 18.27 11.52
CA ALA A 126 4.58 18.16 11.20
C ALA A 126 3.83 19.13 12.12
N SER A 127 3.23 20.16 11.55
CA SER A 127 2.33 21.03 12.30
C SER A 127 1.10 20.19 12.65
N GLU A 128 0.70 20.20 13.92
CA GLU A 128 -0.44 19.42 14.41
C GLU A 128 -1.75 20.04 13.92
N TYR A 129 -2.14 19.73 12.69
CA TYR A 129 -3.48 20.08 12.22
C TYR A 129 -4.50 19.07 12.74
N SER A 130 -5.61 19.58 13.25
CA SER A 130 -6.78 18.72 13.46
C SER A 130 -7.34 18.23 12.12
N PRO A 131 -8.00 17.06 12.09
CA PRO A 131 -8.68 16.56 10.88
C PRO A 131 -9.66 17.58 10.26
N LYS A 132 -10.30 18.41 11.08
CA LYS A 132 -11.19 19.49 10.62
C LYS A 132 -10.44 20.56 9.83
N GLN A 133 -9.26 20.97 10.31
CA GLN A 133 -8.42 21.94 9.59
C GLN A 133 -7.87 21.35 8.29
N MET A 134 -7.46 20.07 8.31
CA MET A 134 -7.03 19.36 7.09
C MET A 134 -8.15 19.31 6.05
N PHE A 135 -9.38 19.02 6.46
CA PHE A 135 -10.55 19.02 5.57
C PHE A 135 -10.79 20.40 4.94
N SER A 136 -10.80 21.48 5.73
CA SER A 136 -10.96 22.84 5.19
C SER A 136 -9.84 23.24 4.22
N ARG A 137 -8.61 22.74 4.45
CA ARG A 137 -7.50 22.92 3.50
C ARG A 137 -7.73 22.13 2.20
N ALA A 138 -8.25 20.91 2.29
CA ALA A 138 -8.62 20.13 1.12
C ALA A 138 -9.69 20.83 0.26
N GLU A 139 -10.69 21.44 0.89
CA GLU A 139 -11.70 22.26 0.18
C GLU A 139 -11.06 23.45 -0.55
N ALA A 140 -10.17 24.18 0.13
CA ALA A 140 -9.44 25.29 -0.50
C ALA A 140 -8.51 24.81 -1.63
N LEU A 141 -7.91 23.63 -1.50
CA LEU A 141 -7.10 22.99 -2.53
C LEU A 141 -7.91 22.65 -3.77
N ALA A 142 -9.12 22.11 -3.62
CA ALA A 142 -10.01 21.83 -4.74
C ALA A 142 -10.32 23.10 -5.54
N VAL A 143 -10.46 24.26 -4.87
CA VAL A 143 -10.63 25.57 -5.53
C VAL A 143 -9.43 25.91 -6.43
N ARG A 144 -8.21 25.70 -5.93
CA ARG A 144 -6.98 25.97 -6.68
C ARG A 144 -6.82 24.99 -7.85
N LEU A 145 -7.13 23.72 -7.63
CA LEU A 145 -6.98 22.67 -8.64
C LEU A 145 -7.95 22.85 -9.81
N HIS A 146 -9.21 23.23 -9.54
CA HIS A 146 -10.17 23.45 -10.63
C HIS A 146 -9.83 24.64 -11.54
N SER A 147 -8.85 25.47 -11.17
CA SER A 147 -8.35 26.54 -12.06
C SER A 147 -7.55 26.00 -13.25
N LEU A 148 -7.11 24.74 -13.20
CA LEU A 148 -6.47 24.06 -14.33
C LEU A 148 -7.50 23.70 -15.40
N VAL A 149 -7.16 24.04 -16.64
CA VAL A 149 -7.92 23.61 -17.81
C VAL A 149 -7.94 22.08 -17.89
N GLY A 150 -9.13 21.51 -18.03
CA GLY A 150 -9.32 20.07 -18.24
C GLY A 150 -9.62 19.25 -16.98
N ILE A 151 -9.62 19.87 -15.79
CA ILE A 151 -10.12 19.23 -14.57
C ILE A 151 -11.63 19.12 -14.62
N GLU A 152 -12.14 17.91 -14.46
CA GLU A 152 -13.58 17.61 -14.52
C GLU A 152 -14.19 17.49 -13.13
N ALA A 153 -13.45 16.90 -12.18
CA ALA A 153 -13.89 16.73 -10.80
C ALA A 153 -12.70 16.57 -9.83
N VAL A 154 -12.93 16.85 -8.55
CA VAL A 154 -11.96 16.68 -7.46
C VAL A 154 -12.64 16.02 -6.26
N ALA A 155 -12.01 14.99 -5.71
CA ALA A 155 -12.46 14.30 -4.50
C ALA A 155 -11.38 14.29 -3.42
N LEU A 156 -11.79 14.29 -2.17
CA LEU A 156 -10.97 13.92 -1.02
C LEU A 156 -10.97 12.40 -0.89
N GLY A 157 -9.81 11.80 -0.70
CA GLY A 157 -9.61 10.38 -0.41
C GLY A 157 -9.03 10.14 0.98
N GLY A 158 -8.42 8.97 1.17
CA GLY A 158 -7.57 8.72 2.33
C GLY A 158 -8.32 8.61 3.66
N SER A 159 -7.61 8.80 4.76
CA SER A 159 -8.17 8.72 6.12
C SER A 159 -9.18 9.84 6.40
N LEU A 160 -9.03 11.01 5.75
CA LEU A 160 -9.96 12.14 5.89
C LEU A 160 -11.32 11.85 5.26
N ALA A 161 -11.34 11.19 4.10
CA ALA A 161 -12.59 10.73 3.49
C ALA A 161 -13.27 9.66 4.36
N ARG A 162 -12.50 8.67 4.85
CA ARG A 162 -12.98 7.60 5.75
C ARG A 162 -13.46 8.11 7.12
N GLY A 163 -12.96 9.26 7.59
CA GLY A 163 -13.25 9.77 8.92
C GLY A 163 -12.35 9.19 10.02
N THR A 164 -11.25 8.52 9.64
CA THR A 164 -10.28 7.91 10.54
C THR A 164 -9.00 8.74 10.72
N ALA A 165 -8.95 9.93 10.10
CA ALA A 165 -7.80 10.83 10.18
C ALA A 165 -7.49 11.30 11.60
N ASP A 166 -6.20 11.50 11.86
CA ASP A 166 -5.63 12.07 13.08
C ASP A 166 -4.62 13.18 12.73
N THR A 167 -3.93 13.73 13.73
CA THR A 167 -2.96 14.83 13.54
C THR A 167 -1.71 14.44 12.74
N GLN A 168 -1.48 13.14 12.52
CA GLN A 168 -0.37 12.61 11.71
C GLN A 168 -0.84 12.15 10.32
N SER A 169 -2.07 12.48 9.92
CA SER A 169 -2.60 12.16 8.60
C SER A 169 -2.14 13.17 7.55
N ASP A 170 -1.99 12.68 6.33
CA ASP A 170 -1.82 13.47 5.12
C ASP A 170 -3.18 13.83 4.50
N ILE A 171 -3.14 14.62 3.43
CA ILE A 171 -4.32 14.94 2.62
C ILE A 171 -4.19 14.24 1.27
N ASP A 172 -5.05 13.25 1.02
CA ASP A 172 -5.19 12.60 -0.29
C ASP A 172 -6.25 13.30 -1.14
N ILE A 173 -5.87 13.83 -2.30
CA ILE A 173 -6.77 14.45 -3.28
C ILE A 173 -6.75 13.66 -4.58
N HIS A 174 -7.93 13.30 -5.07
CA HIS A 174 -8.15 12.65 -6.35
C HIS A 174 -8.65 13.67 -7.37
N VAL A 175 -7.92 13.83 -8.47
CA VAL A 175 -8.20 14.81 -9.52
C VAL A 175 -8.56 14.07 -10.80
N PHE A 176 -9.80 14.19 -11.24
CA PHE A 176 -10.32 13.56 -12.46
C PHE A 176 -10.27 14.54 -13.61
N CYS A 177 -9.69 14.12 -14.73
CA CYS A 177 -9.49 14.98 -15.89
C CYS A 177 -9.61 14.19 -17.20
N ALA A 178 -9.99 14.87 -18.28
CA ALA A 178 -9.97 14.26 -19.61
C ALA A 178 -8.53 13.96 -20.04
N VAL A 179 -7.63 14.94 -19.82
CA VAL A 179 -6.20 14.85 -20.10
C VAL A 179 -5.45 15.30 -18.86
N ILE A 180 -4.57 14.44 -18.33
CA ILE A 180 -3.71 14.79 -17.19
C ILE A 180 -2.77 15.92 -17.62
N PRO A 181 -2.77 17.08 -16.92
CA PRO A 181 -1.87 18.18 -17.24
C PRO A 181 -0.41 17.74 -17.15
N SER A 182 0.44 18.25 -18.04
CA SER A 182 1.87 17.88 -18.03
C SER A 182 2.55 18.21 -16.70
N GLY A 183 3.60 17.47 -16.34
CA GLY A 183 4.32 17.69 -15.08
C GLY A 183 4.83 19.12 -14.89
N ASN A 184 5.24 19.81 -15.96
CA ASN A 184 5.66 21.22 -15.88
C ASN A 184 4.49 22.16 -15.56
N VAL A 185 3.31 21.91 -16.14
CA VAL A 185 2.10 22.70 -15.84
C VAL A 185 1.70 22.52 -14.38
N ARG A 186 1.70 21.28 -13.88
CA ARG A 186 1.38 20.98 -12.48
C ARG A 186 2.40 21.59 -11.53
N ARG A 187 3.70 21.45 -11.83
CA ARG A 187 4.79 22.08 -11.06
C ARG A 187 4.61 23.58 -10.95
N ASN A 188 4.35 24.26 -12.07
CA ASN A 188 4.19 25.71 -12.10
C ASN A 188 2.97 26.17 -11.29
N LEU A 189 1.85 25.45 -11.37
CA LEU A 189 0.69 25.73 -10.53
C LEU A 189 1.03 25.59 -9.04
N ILE A 190 1.57 24.44 -8.65
CA ILE A 190 1.82 24.13 -7.24
C ILE A 190 2.87 25.12 -6.68
N ALA A 191 3.91 25.45 -7.44
CA ALA A 191 4.91 26.45 -7.05
C ALA A 191 4.35 27.88 -6.91
N SER A 192 3.16 28.18 -7.46
CA SER A 192 2.48 29.46 -7.28
C SER A 192 1.69 29.57 -5.97
N TRP A 193 1.54 28.47 -5.23
CA TRP A 193 0.78 28.45 -3.99
C TRP A 193 1.62 29.05 -2.84
N PRO A 194 1.08 30.04 -2.11
CA PRO A 194 1.86 30.79 -1.11
C PRO A 194 2.24 29.96 0.12
N ASP A 195 1.54 28.85 0.34
CA ASP A 195 1.68 27.92 1.46
C ASP A 195 2.57 26.71 1.12
N VAL A 196 3.17 26.66 -0.07
CA VAL A 196 4.10 25.60 -0.46
C VAL A 196 5.53 26.00 -0.07
N GLN A 197 6.12 25.28 0.89
CA GLN A 197 7.46 25.56 1.40
C GLN A 197 8.57 25.02 0.49
N GLN A 198 8.28 23.94 -0.25
CA GLN A 198 9.29 23.15 -0.95
C GLN A 198 8.86 22.86 -2.39
N SER A 199 9.84 22.61 -3.26
CA SER A 199 9.55 22.19 -4.63
C SER A 199 8.73 20.89 -4.63
N PRO A 200 7.58 20.84 -5.32
CA PRO A 200 6.77 19.63 -5.35
C PRO A 200 7.50 18.50 -6.07
N ARG A 201 7.29 17.28 -5.58
CA ARG A 201 7.69 16.07 -6.29
C ARG A 201 6.60 15.74 -7.29
N ILE A 202 6.95 15.81 -8.57
CA ILE A 202 6.03 15.55 -9.67
C ILE A 202 6.30 14.16 -10.19
N GLU A 203 5.31 13.28 -10.11
CA GLU A 203 5.40 11.89 -10.59
C GLU A 203 4.36 11.66 -11.69
N PRO A 204 4.38 10.55 -12.44
CA PRO A 204 3.49 10.38 -13.59
C PRO A 204 2.00 10.64 -13.31
N ALA A 205 1.51 10.24 -12.13
CA ALA A 205 0.09 10.39 -11.76
C ALA A 205 -0.17 10.72 -10.28
N CYS A 206 0.86 11.00 -9.48
CA CYS A 206 0.70 11.33 -8.06
C CYS A 206 1.76 12.35 -7.67
N ASP A 207 1.38 13.60 -7.47
CA ASP A 207 2.32 14.62 -7.01
C ASP A 207 2.32 14.65 -5.47
N THR A 208 3.49 14.83 -4.88
CA THR A 208 3.64 15.04 -3.43
C THR A 208 4.08 16.47 -3.17
N VAL A 209 3.34 17.18 -2.31
CA VAL A 209 3.64 18.56 -1.91
C VAL A 209 3.51 18.71 -0.41
N TRP A 210 4.41 19.50 0.17
CA TRP A 210 4.33 19.94 1.56
C TRP A 210 3.72 21.35 1.60
N MET A 211 2.62 21.48 2.35
CA MET A 211 1.84 22.70 2.49
C MET A 211 1.60 23.04 3.95
N ASP A 212 2.26 24.10 4.43
CA ASP A 212 2.27 24.54 5.82
C ASP A 212 2.59 23.40 6.81
N GLY A 213 3.52 22.52 6.44
CA GLY A 213 3.91 21.36 7.23
C GLY A 213 2.97 20.14 7.15
N ILE A 214 1.96 20.16 6.27
CA ILE A 214 1.12 19.00 5.94
C ILE A 214 1.55 18.42 4.61
N MET A 215 1.69 17.10 4.55
CA MET A 215 1.88 16.40 3.28
C MET A 215 0.55 16.25 2.54
N VAL A 216 0.54 16.58 1.25
CA VAL A 216 -0.60 16.46 0.36
C VAL A 216 -0.21 15.60 -0.84
N HIS A 217 -1.01 14.59 -1.12
CA HIS A 217 -0.92 13.75 -2.31
C HIS A 217 -1.99 14.17 -3.32
N LEU A 218 -1.56 14.55 -4.53
CA LEU A 218 -2.44 14.93 -5.64
C LEU A 218 -2.41 13.83 -6.69
N ARG A 219 -3.41 12.94 -6.68
CA ARG A 219 -3.49 11.79 -7.59
C ARG A 219 -4.38 12.11 -8.79
N TYR A 220 -3.80 12.05 -9.98
CA TYR A 220 -4.49 12.37 -11.23
C TYR A 220 -4.99 11.11 -11.92
N TRP A 221 -6.25 11.16 -12.35
CA TRP A 221 -6.93 10.07 -13.04
C TRP A 221 -7.51 10.56 -14.35
N HIS A 222 -7.40 9.74 -15.40
CA HIS A 222 -8.19 9.96 -16.60
C HIS A 222 -9.64 9.57 -16.32
N SER A 223 -10.61 10.45 -16.55
CA SER A 223 -12.03 10.12 -16.38
C SER A 223 -12.45 8.93 -17.25
N GLU A 224 -11.83 8.76 -18.43
CA GLU A 224 -12.03 7.60 -19.30
C GLU A 224 -11.56 6.27 -18.67
N GLU A 225 -10.57 6.30 -17.77
CA GLU A 225 -10.17 5.10 -17.01
C GLU A 225 -11.31 4.64 -16.10
N VAL A 226 -11.98 5.58 -15.43
CA VAL A 226 -13.14 5.31 -14.58
C VAL A 226 -14.31 4.80 -15.42
N ASP A 227 -14.61 5.46 -16.54
CA ASP A 227 -15.70 5.05 -17.43
C ASP A 227 -15.46 3.65 -18.01
N ARG A 228 -14.21 3.31 -18.39
CA ARG A 228 -13.84 1.96 -18.87
C ARG A 228 -13.94 0.91 -17.78
N MET A 229 -13.53 1.23 -16.54
CA MET A 229 -13.71 0.33 -15.40
C MET A 229 -15.18 -0.02 -15.21
N PHE A 230 -16.08 0.98 -15.28
CA PHE A 230 -17.51 0.76 -15.14
C PHE A 230 -18.18 0.11 -16.36
N ALA A 231 -17.68 0.34 -17.58
CA ALA A 231 -18.18 -0.32 -18.79
C ALA A 231 -17.99 -1.85 -18.74
N LEU A 232 -17.01 -2.34 -17.98
CA LEU A 232 -16.75 -3.77 -17.77
C LEU A 232 -17.45 -4.33 -16.54
N TYR A 233 -18.11 -3.50 -15.73
CA TYR A 233 -18.73 -3.92 -14.47
C TYR A 233 -19.87 -4.92 -14.73
N PRO A 234 -19.96 -6.05 -14.00
CA PRO A 234 -19.32 -6.36 -12.72
C PRO A 234 -17.99 -7.15 -12.82
N ALA A 235 -17.20 -7.01 -13.88
CA ALA A 235 -15.85 -7.56 -13.89
C ALA A 235 -14.96 -6.94 -12.80
N LEU A 236 -13.90 -7.64 -12.42
CA LEU A 236 -12.91 -7.15 -11.45
C LEU A 236 -12.39 -5.78 -11.88
N PRO A 237 -12.37 -4.77 -10.99
CA PRO A 237 -11.77 -3.48 -11.30
C PRO A 237 -10.33 -3.65 -11.76
N SER A 238 -9.98 -3.01 -12.88
CA SER A 238 -8.59 -2.97 -13.36
C SER A 238 -7.65 -2.24 -12.39
N ASN A 239 -8.21 -1.42 -11.51
CA ASN A 239 -7.49 -0.67 -10.49
C ASN A 239 -8.28 -0.68 -9.17
N MET A 240 -7.86 -1.54 -8.23
CA MET A 240 -8.51 -1.70 -6.93
C MET A 240 -8.38 -0.46 -6.04
N LEU A 241 -7.27 0.29 -6.13
CA LEU A 241 -7.08 1.54 -5.39
C LEU A 241 -8.08 2.60 -5.87
N LEU A 242 -8.27 2.74 -7.18
CA LEU A 242 -9.25 3.66 -7.74
C LEU A 242 -10.68 3.30 -7.30
N ALA A 243 -11.04 2.01 -7.35
CA ALA A 243 -12.34 1.52 -6.90
C ALA A 243 -12.59 1.83 -5.41
N GLU A 244 -11.62 1.54 -4.55
CA GLU A 244 -11.67 1.88 -3.13
C GLU A 244 -11.85 3.38 -2.91
N GLU A 245 -10.95 4.21 -3.46
CA GLU A 245 -10.95 5.65 -3.20
C GLU A 245 -12.18 6.35 -3.81
N LEU A 246 -12.74 5.85 -4.92
CA LEU A 246 -14.03 6.33 -5.44
C LEU A 246 -15.17 6.03 -4.46
N GLN A 247 -15.22 4.81 -3.92
CA GLN A 247 -16.29 4.37 -3.03
C GLN A 247 -16.34 5.18 -1.73
N ILE A 248 -15.17 5.48 -1.13
CA ILE A 248 -15.09 6.23 0.13
C ILE A 248 -15.01 7.75 -0.06
N GLY A 249 -14.69 8.20 -1.28
CA GLY A 249 -14.27 9.57 -1.52
C GLY A 249 -15.34 10.60 -1.18
N LYS A 250 -14.93 11.81 -0.81
CA LYS A 250 -15.86 12.95 -0.64
C LYS A 250 -15.67 13.92 -1.79
N SER A 251 -16.72 14.16 -2.56
CA SER A 251 -16.69 15.15 -3.65
C SER A 251 -16.40 16.54 -3.10
N LEU A 252 -15.32 17.17 -3.56
CA LEU A 252 -14.97 18.56 -3.25
C LEU A 252 -15.34 19.51 -4.39
N PHE A 253 -15.28 19.02 -5.64
CA PHE A 253 -15.69 19.75 -6.84
C PHE A 253 -16.24 18.76 -7.87
N ASP A 254 -17.52 18.87 -8.23
CA ASP A 254 -18.16 17.95 -9.18
C ASP A 254 -19.34 18.64 -9.92
N PRO A 255 -19.05 19.62 -10.80
CA PRO A 255 -20.09 20.44 -11.43
C PRO A 255 -21.04 19.66 -12.33
N LYS A 256 -20.63 18.47 -12.80
CA LYS A 256 -21.42 17.60 -13.68
C LYS A 256 -21.97 16.36 -12.96
N GLY A 257 -21.71 16.19 -11.66
CA GLY A 257 -22.18 15.03 -10.90
C GLY A 257 -21.51 13.70 -11.27
N ARG A 258 -20.30 13.72 -11.85
CA ARG A 258 -19.58 12.50 -12.28
C ARG A 258 -19.15 11.64 -11.10
N ILE A 259 -18.57 12.25 -10.06
CA ILE A 259 -18.16 11.52 -8.85
C ILE A 259 -19.38 10.88 -8.21
N ARG A 260 -20.47 11.64 -8.07
CA ARG A 260 -21.74 11.13 -7.52
C ARG A 260 -22.26 9.94 -8.32
N LEU A 261 -22.24 10.02 -9.66
CA LEU A 261 -22.67 8.93 -10.53
C LEU A 261 -21.80 7.68 -10.34
N TRP A 262 -20.47 7.83 -10.39
CA TRP A 262 -19.54 6.73 -10.18
C TRP A 262 -19.70 6.09 -8.79
N GLN A 263 -19.94 6.90 -7.77
CA GLN A 263 -20.20 6.44 -6.41
C GLN A 263 -21.48 5.60 -6.33
N GLN A 264 -22.57 6.04 -6.95
CA GLN A 264 -23.81 5.26 -7.03
C GLN A 264 -23.62 3.90 -7.72
N MET A 265 -22.71 3.83 -8.70
CA MET A 265 -22.42 2.57 -9.41
C MET A 265 -21.62 1.58 -8.55
N ILE A 266 -20.82 2.06 -7.60
CA ILE A 266 -19.90 1.23 -6.80
C ILE A 266 -20.31 1.08 -5.33
N GLU A 267 -21.32 1.83 -4.88
CA GLU A 267 -21.83 1.83 -3.50
C GLU A 267 -22.14 0.41 -3.00
N GLN A 268 -22.71 -0.43 -3.86
CA GLN A 268 -23.03 -1.82 -3.58
C GLN A 268 -22.49 -2.73 -4.68
N PRO A 269 -21.36 -3.43 -4.44
CA PRO A 269 -20.81 -4.37 -5.38
C PRO A 269 -21.82 -5.46 -5.79
N PRO A 270 -22.04 -5.69 -7.09
CA PRO A 270 -22.93 -6.75 -7.55
C PRO A 270 -22.44 -8.11 -7.05
N ARG A 271 -23.39 -8.98 -6.69
CA ARG A 271 -23.10 -10.33 -6.17
C ARG A 271 -22.10 -11.12 -7.03
N ALA A 272 -22.20 -11.02 -8.36
CA ALA A 272 -21.29 -11.68 -9.29
C ALA A 272 -19.82 -11.22 -9.14
N LEU A 273 -19.59 -9.93 -8.83
CA LEU A 273 -18.26 -9.41 -8.55
C LEU A 273 -17.72 -9.95 -7.23
N VAL A 274 -18.55 -9.90 -6.17
CA VAL A 274 -18.22 -10.44 -4.85
C VAL A 274 -17.80 -11.91 -4.97
N GLU A 275 -18.61 -12.74 -5.63
CA GLU A 275 -18.33 -14.16 -5.87
C GLU A 275 -17.03 -14.34 -6.67
N THR A 276 -16.81 -13.56 -7.72
CA THR A 276 -15.59 -13.63 -8.54
C THR A 276 -14.34 -13.31 -7.71
N MET A 277 -14.38 -12.25 -6.91
CA MET A 277 -13.27 -11.84 -6.05
C MET A 277 -12.97 -12.89 -4.97
N MET A 278 -14.01 -13.41 -4.31
CA MET A 278 -13.87 -14.48 -3.32
C MET A 278 -13.27 -15.75 -3.92
N VAL A 279 -13.75 -16.19 -5.10
CA VAL A 279 -13.20 -17.36 -5.79
C VAL A 279 -11.74 -17.16 -6.18
N GLN A 280 -11.36 -15.98 -6.69
CA GLN A 280 -9.97 -15.70 -7.05
C GLN A 280 -9.05 -15.72 -5.82
N ALA A 281 -9.45 -15.08 -4.73
CA ALA A 281 -8.67 -15.06 -3.49
C ALA A 281 -8.52 -16.48 -2.89
N ARG A 282 -9.60 -17.29 -2.91
CA ARG A 282 -9.55 -18.68 -2.44
C ARG A 282 -8.70 -19.60 -3.33
N ARG A 283 -8.67 -19.37 -4.65
CA ARG A 283 -7.74 -20.06 -5.56
C ARG A 283 -6.28 -19.74 -5.23
N ARG A 284 -5.97 -18.47 -4.92
CA ARG A 284 -4.60 -18.07 -4.52
C ARG A 284 -4.18 -18.71 -3.20
N LEU A 285 -5.07 -18.75 -2.20
CA LEU A 285 -4.82 -19.46 -0.93
C LEU A 285 -4.41 -20.93 -1.17
N SER A 286 -5.11 -21.63 -2.08
CA SER A 286 -4.80 -23.02 -2.40
C SER A 286 -3.38 -23.17 -2.97
N SER A 287 -2.93 -22.23 -3.81
CA SER A 287 -1.55 -22.18 -4.29
C SER A 287 -0.56 -21.89 -3.15
N PHE A 288 -0.90 -20.98 -2.24
CA PHE A 288 -0.04 -20.64 -1.10
C PHE A 288 0.14 -21.80 -0.15
N ARG A 289 -0.85 -22.68 0.03
CA ARG A 289 -0.72 -23.88 0.88
C ARG A 289 0.44 -24.78 0.45
N THR A 290 0.58 -25.03 -0.85
CA THR A 290 1.69 -25.85 -1.37
C THR A 290 3.04 -25.18 -1.12
N HIS A 291 3.13 -23.87 -1.32
CA HIS A 291 4.35 -23.11 -1.04
C HIS A 291 4.66 -23.03 0.46
N TRP A 292 3.64 -22.96 1.30
CA TRP A 292 3.75 -22.93 2.76
C TRP A 292 4.44 -24.18 3.28
N HIS A 293 3.95 -25.36 2.88
CA HIS A 293 4.57 -26.63 3.29
C HIS A 293 6.04 -26.72 2.87
N LYS A 294 6.37 -26.24 1.67
CA LYS A 294 7.77 -26.15 1.22
C LYS A 294 8.58 -25.20 2.11
N ALA A 295 8.07 -24.01 2.41
CA ALA A 295 8.74 -23.04 3.27
C ALA A 295 8.99 -23.58 4.68
N CYS A 296 8.00 -24.27 5.28
CA CYS A 296 8.15 -24.97 6.55
C CYS A 296 9.24 -26.05 6.49
N SER A 297 9.26 -26.87 5.44
CA SER A 297 10.27 -27.94 5.30
C SER A 297 11.70 -27.43 5.16
N LEU A 298 11.86 -26.19 4.69
CA LEU A 298 13.15 -25.53 4.50
C LEU A 298 13.54 -24.65 5.69
N HIS A 299 12.68 -24.52 6.72
CA HIS A 299 12.85 -23.58 7.82
C HIS A 299 13.14 -22.16 7.33
N ASP A 300 12.32 -21.68 6.39
CA ASP A 300 12.52 -20.43 5.66
C ASP A 300 11.51 -19.35 6.10
N PRO A 301 11.82 -18.58 7.17
CA PRO A 301 10.89 -17.60 7.69
C PRO A 301 10.66 -16.42 6.76
N VAL A 302 11.59 -16.08 5.86
CA VAL A 302 11.36 -15.03 4.85
C VAL A 302 10.22 -15.45 3.92
N HIS A 303 10.29 -16.68 3.40
CA HIS A 303 9.24 -17.19 2.51
C HIS A 303 7.92 -17.40 3.26
N GLN A 304 7.94 -17.91 4.50
CA GLN A 304 6.74 -18.03 5.34
C GLN A 304 6.12 -16.66 5.59
N TYR A 305 6.90 -15.69 6.05
CA TYR A 305 6.42 -14.34 6.34
C TYR A 305 5.76 -13.67 5.12
N CYS A 306 6.38 -13.78 3.95
CA CYS A 306 5.82 -13.24 2.72
C CYS A 306 4.54 -13.97 2.27
N LEU A 307 4.49 -15.29 2.40
CA LEU A 307 3.28 -16.07 2.07
C LEU A 307 2.12 -15.69 2.97
N ILE A 308 2.32 -15.62 4.29
CA ILE A 308 1.22 -15.37 5.22
C ILE A 308 0.72 -13.93 5.12
N ASN A 309 1.60 -12.94 4.97
CA ASN A 309 1.20 -11.54 4.79
C ASN A 309 0.39 -11.34 3.50
N GLN A 310 0.80 -11.96 2.39
CA GLN A 310 0.02 -11.90 1.15
C GLN A 310 -1.31 -12.65 1.26
N ALA A 311 -1.34 -13.80 1.95
CA ALA A 311 -2.56 -14.58 2.13
C ALA A 311 -3.58 -13.90 3.06
N VAL A 312 -3.10 -13.22 4.12
CA VAL A 312 -3.91 -12.37 4.99
C VAL A 312 -4.43 -11.15 4.22
N HIS A 313 -3.59 -10.52 3.40
CA HIS A 313 -4.06 -9.43 2.53
C HIS A 313 -5.19 -9.89 1.59
N ASP A 314 -5.02 -11.04 0.92
CA ASP A 314 -6.05 -11.63 0.06
C ASP A 314 -7.35 -11.96 0.83
N TRP A 315 -7.22 -12.44 2.06
CA TRP A 315 -8.35 -12.70 2.95
C TRP A 315 -9.08 -11.41 3.34
N LEU A 316 -8.34 -10.35 3.70
CA LEU A 316 -8.92 -9.04 4.00
C LEU A 316 -9.65 -8.45 2.78
N VAL A 317 -9.09 -8.58 1.56
CA VAL A 317 -9.79 -8.15 0.33
C VAL A 317 -11.12 -8.88 0.18
N ALA A 318 -11.15 -10.19 0.47
CA ALA A 318 -12.37 -10.98 0.42
C ALA A 318 -13.36 -10.63 1.55
N LEU A 319 -12.90 -10.34 2.76
CA LEU A 319 -13.73 -9.85 3.86
C LEU A 319 -14.39 -8.52 3.49
N TYR A 320 -13.63 -7.56 2.98
CA TYR A 320 -14.13 -6.23 2.67
C TYR A 320 -15.15 -6.29 1.54
N ILE A 321 -14.87 -7.01 0.44
CA ILE A 321 -15.81 -7.07 -0.68
C ILE A 321 -17.09 -7.81 -0.31
N ARG A 322 -17.02 -8.82 0.57
CA ARG A 322 -18.22 -9.46 1.14
C ARG A 322 -19.08 -8.47 1.93
N ASN A 323 -18.45 -7.51 2.60
CA ASN A 323 -19.09 -6.39 3.29
C ASN A 323 -19.44 -5.22 2.35
N GLY A 324 -19.39 -5.42 1.03
CA GLY A 324 -19.70 -4.40 0.05
C GLY A 324 -18.67 -3.28 -0.06
N ARG A 325 -17.46 -3.46 0.49
CA ARG A 325 -16.38 -2.46 0.46
C ARG A 325 -15.20 -2.91 -0.39
N PHE A 326 -14.59 -2.01 -1.15
CA PHE A 326 -13.32 -2.29 -1.80
C PHE A 326 -12.17 -2.02 -0.81
N MET A 327 -11.11 -2.83 -0.90
CA MET A 327 -9.88 -2.61 -0.16
C MET A 327 -8.70 -2.92 -1.09
N SER A 328 -7.77 -1.98 -1.23
CA SER A 328 -6.55 -2.18 -2.02
C SER A 328 -5.34 -2.55 -1.17
N THR A 329 -5.32 -2.13 0.09
CA THR A 329 -4.22 -2.32 1.05
C THR A 329 -4.81 -2.33 2.47
N PRO A 330 -4.16 -3.00 3.45
CA PRO A 330 -4.68 -3.09 4.82
C PRO A 330 -4.46 -1.78 5.58
N ARG A 331 -5.14 -0.71 5.16
CA ARG A 331 -5.10 0.61 5.80
C ARG A 331 -6.20 0.71 6.83
N TRP A 332 -5.86 1.02 8.09
CA TRP A 332 -6.83 1.29 9.17
C TRP A 332 -7.75 0.11 9.51
N THR A 333 -7.29 -1.12 9.24
CA THR A 333 -8.13 -2.31 9.32
C THR A 333 -8.69 -2.54 10.73
N HIS A 334 -7.90 -2.25 11.77
CA HIS A 334 -8.32 -2.33 13.18
C HIS A 334 -9.45 -1.35 13.54
N ARG A 335 -9.59 -0.22 12.82
CA ARG A 335 -10.70 0.74 13.02
C ARG A 335 -11.91 0.36 12.18
N ASP A 336 -11.67 0.08 10.90
CA ASP A 336 -12.71 -0.13 9.91
C ASP A 336 -13.50 -1.44 10.15
N MET A 337 -12.87 -2.45 10.76
CA MET A 337 -13.50 -3.75 11.06
C MET A 337 -14.73 -3.65 11.97
N ALA A 338 -14.76 -2.67 12.89
CA ALA A 338 -15.89 -2.48 13.79
C ALA A 338 -17.17 -2.06 13.06
N ASP A 339 -17.03 -1.46 11.88
CA ASP A 339 -18.15 -0.97 11.06
C ASP A 339 -18.54 -1.94 9.93
N LEU A 340 -17.91 -3.12 9.87
CA LEU A 340 -18.28 -4.16 8.91
C LEU A 340 -19.53 -4.89 9.37
N SER A 341 -20.44 -5.17 8.43
CA SER A 341 -21.66 -5.94 8.70
C SER A 341 -21.39 -7.39 9.12
N PHE A 342 -20.23 -7.92 8.73
CA PHE A 342 -19.74 -9.23 9.05
C PHE A 342 -18.25 -9.16 9.38
N THR A 343 -17.91 -9.71 10.55
CA THR A 343 -16.54 -9.93 11.02
C THR A 343 -16.52 -11.21 11.84
N PRO A 344 -15.54 -12.11 11.60
CA PRO A 344 -15.23 -13.20 12.52
C PRO A 344 -15.00 -12.73 13.96
N ASP A 345 -15.27 -13.61 14.91
CA ASP A 345 -14.95 -13.37 16.31
C ASP A 345 -13.43 -13.23 16.50
N ASP A 346 -13.06 -12.30 17.38
CA ASP A 346 -11.68 -12.02 17.79
C ASP A 346 -10.72 -11.75 16.61
N LEU A 347 -11.25 -11.16 15.54
CA LEU A 347 -10.53 -11.08 14.27
C LEU A 347 -9.19 -10.33 14.37
N ASP A 348 -9.13 -9.22 15.10
CA ASP A 348 -7.92 -8.39 15.15
C ASP A 348 -6.73 -9.16 15.75
N ASN A 349 -6.94 -9.80 16.91
CA ASN A 349 -5.92 -10.66 17.55
C ASN A 349 -5.52 -11.83 16.65
N ARG A 350 -6.51 -12.49 16.02
CA ARG A 350 -6.23 -13.62 15.09
C ARG A 350 -5.38 -13.18 13.90
N LEU A 351 -5.61 -11.97 13.37
CA LEU A 351 -4.81 -11.44 12.26
C LEU A 351 -3.41 -11.03 12.71
N VAL A 352 -3.28 -10.43 13.90
CA VAL A 352 -1.98 -10.14 14.53
C VAL A 352 -1.16 -11.41 14.65
N ASP A 353 -1.70 -12.48 15.25
CA ASP A 353 -1.01 -13.77 15.41
C ASP A 353 -0.57 -14.39 14.07
N LEU A 354 -1.33 -14.15 12.99
CA LEU A 354 -0.98 -14.65 11.66
C LEU A 354 0.20 -13.91 11.03
N VAL A 355 0.22 -12.58 11.13
CA VAL A 355 1.21 -11.72 10.43
C VAL A 355 2.44 -11.38 11.26
N ASP A 356 2.47 -11.76 12.54
CA ASP A 356 3.58 -11.50 13.44
C ASP A 356 4.87 -12.24 13.02
N ALA A 357 5.98 -11.93 13.68
CA ALA A 357 7.29 -12.53 13.45
C ALA A 357 7.25 -14.06 13.48
N ILE A 358 8.08 -14.70 12.66
CA ILE A 358 8.19 -16.17 12.59
C ILE A 358 9.34 -16.63 13.50
N GLU A 359 9.04 -17.06 14.72
CA GLU A 359 10.06 -17.42 15.71
C GLU A 359 10.46 -18.91 15.68
N GLU A 360 9.49 -19.82 15.53
CA GLU A 360 9.73 -21.26 15.55
C GLU A 360 8.99 -22.04 14.45
N ALA A 361 9.60 -23.15 13.99
CA ALA A 361 9.05 -23.99 12.93
C ALA A 361 7.73 -24.68 13.30
N GLY A 362 7.46 -24.90 14.59
CA GLY A 362 6.23 -25.52 15.09
C GLY A 362 5.00 -24.62 14.95
N GLU A 363 5.16 -23.31 15.12
CA GLU A 363 4.08 -22.32 15.01
C GLU A 363 3.59 -22.16 13.57
N ALA A 364 4.50 -22.27 12.60
CA ALA A 364 4.17 -22.02 11.20
C ALA A 364 3.07 -22.95 10.66
N ASN A 365 3.07 -24.24 11.02
CA ASN A 365 2.02 -25.15 10.55
C ASN A 365 0.64 -24.82 11.16
N MET A 366 0.60 -24.32 12.40
CA MET A 366 -0.65 -23.90 13.04
C MET A 366 -1.19 -22.61 12.40
N ARG A 367 -0.33 -21.64 12.10
CA ARG A 367 -0.73 -20.36 11.49
C ARG A 367 -1.49 -20.54 10.18
N PHE A 368 -1.01 -21.36 9.26
CA PHE A 368 -1.74 -21.58 8.01
C PHE A 368 -3.09 -22.28 8.24
N GLY A 369 -3.17 -23.21 9.20
CA GLY A 369 -4.44 -23.81 9.60
C GLY A 369 -5.44 -22.80 10.17
N HIS A 370 -4.97 -21.84 10.98
CA HIS A 370 -5.81 -20.74 11.48
C HIS A 370 -6.34 -19.85 10.35
N LEU A 371 -5.50 -19.57 9.34
CA LEU A 371 -5.94 -18.86 8.15
C LEU A 371 -6.99 -19.66 7.36
N GLU A 372 -6.81 -20.97 7.19
CA GLU A 372 -7.82 -21.82 6.54
C GLU A 372 -9.15 -21.80 7.32
N ALA A 373 -9.12 -21.81 8.65
CA ALA A 373 -10.33 -21.67 9.47
C ALA A 373 -11.05 -20.33 9.23
N LEU A 374 -10.31 -19.21 9.17
CA LEU A 374 -10.87 -17.90 8.80
C LEU A 374 -11.53 -17.91 7.42
N TRP A 375 -11.00 -18.68 6.47
CA TRP A 375 -11.60 -18.83 5.14
C TRP A 375 -12.89 -19.64 5.16
N GLU A 376 -13.00 -20.65 6.02
CA GLU A 376 -14.25 -21.40 6.22
C GLU A 376 -15.34 -20.50 6.82
N GLU A 377 -15.02 -19.71 7.84
CA GLU A 377 -15.95 -18.74 8.43
C GLU A 377 -16.42 -17.69 7.41
N LEU A 378 -15.54 -17.28 6.49
CA LEU A 378 -15.88 -16.37 5.40
C LEU A 378 -16.79 -17.01 4.34
N SER A 379 -16.73 -18.34 4.17
CA SER A 379 -17.43 -19.06 3.08
C SER A 379 -18.77 -19.69 3.50
N ASN A 380 -19.00 -19.90 4.81
CA ASN A 380 -20.13 -20.66 5.32
C ASN A 380 -21.46 -19.89 5.47
N LEU A 381 -21.57 -18.67 4.92
CA LEU A 381 -22.80 -17.87 4.87
C LEU A 381 -22.86 -17.07 3.57
#